data_AF-A0A8T3MF71-F1
#
_entry.id   AF-A0A8T3MF71-F1
#
_cell.length_a   1.000
_cell.length_b   1.000
_cell.length_c   1.000
_cell.angle_alpha   90.00
_cell.angle_beta   90.00
_cell.angle_gamma   90.00
#
_symmetry.space_group_name_H-M   'P 1'
#
loop_
_entity.id
_entity.type
_entity.pdbx_description
1 polymer ?
#
loop_
_entity_poly.entity_id
_entity_poly.type
_entity_poly.pdbx_seq_one_letter_code
_entity_poly.pdbx_strand_id
1 'polypeptide(L)'
;MPVVRHASPGPLHGARRFIAAGLILGAIAACEPSAPPGFTGTPVPDGSAASSPATQRPSRVAGRPTVSLNGTTIEISGLGNGTSAEFELPAGSAQMTVSVCESNQVIPFVTLYDGDANKLGIIVEPVYEMRNLAGGRYSVEVATNPDCLWTIVIEPA
;
A
#
# COMPACT_ATOMS: atom_id res chain seq x y z
N MET A 1 -15.95 -58.91 -19.99
CA MET A 1 -14.70 -58.33 -20.51
C MET A 1 -13.96 -57.69 -19.35
N PRO A 2 -12.81 -58.21 -18.90
CA PRO A 2 -12.08 -57.66 -17.75
C PRO A 2 -11.20 -56.47 -18.19
N VAL A 3 -11.34 -55.32 -17.54
CA VAL A 3 -10.45 -54.17 -17.74
C VAL A 3 -9.42 -54.13 -16.62
N VAL A 4 -8.17 -54.01 -17.06
CA VAL A 4 -6.90 -54.10 -16.34
C VAL A 4 -6.74 -52.93 -15.36
N ARG A 5 -6.36 -53.25 -14.11
CA ARG A 5 -5.89 -52.28 -13.11
C ARG A 5 -4.39 -52.06 -13.29
N HIS A 6 -3.96 -50.82 -13.50
CA HIS A 6 -2.54 -50.45 -13.38
C HIS A 6 -2.26 -49.98 -11.95
N ALA A 7 -1.48 -50.78 -11.23
CA ALA A 7 -0.85 -50.40 -9.98
C ALA A 7 0.38 -49.55 -10.28
N SER A 8 0.52 -48.42 -9.58
CA SER A 8 1.71 -47.57 -9.61
C SER A 8 2.58 -47.88 -8.39
N PRO A 9 3.84 -48.33 -8.55
CA PRO A 9 4.76 -48.53 -7.43
C PRO A 9 5.40 -47.21 -6.98
N GLY A 10 5.34 -46.90 -5.68
CA GLY A 10 6.37 -46.07 -5.01
C GLY A 10 7.60 -46.93 -4.69
N PRO A 11 8.50 -46.56 -3.75
CA PRO A 11 8.86 -45.24 -3.21
C PRO A 11 10.37 -44.95 -3.44
N LEU A 12 10.84 -43.71 -3.21
CA LEU A 12 12.26 -43.46 -2.95
C LEU A 12 12.43 -42.58 -1.71
N HIS A 13 12.79 -43.25 -0.62
CA HIS A 13 13.46 -42.63 0.54
C HIS A 13 14.91 -42.33 0.14
N GLY A 14 15.38 -41.10 0.37
CA GLY A 14 16.74 -40.70 0.05
C GLY A 14 17.23 -39.45 0.77
N ALA A 15 17.75 -39.67 1.98
CA ALA A 15 18.85 -38.97 2.64
C ALA A 15 18.73 -37.47 3.05
N ARG A 16 18.69 -37.29 4.38
CA ARG A 16 19.15 -36.10 5.12
C ARG A 16 20.63 -35.79 4.83
N ARG A 17 20.99 -34.51 4.62
CA ARG A 17 22.22 -33.88 5.16
C ARG A 17 22.01 -32.37 5.40
N PHE A 18 22.31 -31.94 6.62
CA PHE A 18 22.52 -30.55 7.06
C PHE A 18 23.81 -29.97 6.44
N ILE A 19 23.94 -28.63 6.41
CA ILE A 19 25.11 -27.71 6.64
C ILE A 19 24.76 -26.38 5.90
N ALA A 20 24.29 -25.31 6.55
CA ALA A 20 24.98 -24.28 7.35
C ALA A 20 25.39 -23.00 6.57
N ALA A 21 25.09 -21.87 7.21
CA ALA A 21 25.77 -20.57 7.20
C ALA A 21 25.75 -19.69 5.92
N GLY A 22 25.26 -18.46 6.12
CA GLY A 22 25.38 -17.34 5.20
C GLY A 22 24.79 -16.06 5.77
N LEU A 23 25.29 -15.63 6.94
CA LEU A 23 25.00 -14.33 7.55
C LEU A 23 25.72 -13.25 6.72
N ILE A 24 24.98 -12.40 6.01
CA ILE A 24 25.53 -11.19 5.38
C ILE A 24 25.00 -9.98 6.15
N LEU A 25 25.83 -9.47 7.07
CA LEU A 25 25.71 -8.12 7.61
C LEU A 25 26.19 -7.14 6.52
N GLY A 26 25.26 -6.42 5.90
CA GLY A 26 25.56 -5.24 5.09
C GLY A 26 25.25 -3.98 5.90
N ALA A 27 26.23 -3.51 6.68
CA ALA A 27 26.19 -2.17 7.26
C ALA A 27 26.49 -1.16 6.15
N ILE A 28 25.50 -0.38 5.74
CA ILE A 28 25.73 0.79 4.89
C ILE A 28 25.67 2.01 5.79
N ALA A 29 26.84 2.62 5.93
CA ALA A 29 27.14 3.77 6.75
C ALA A 29 26.21 4.97 6.44
N ALA A 30 25.90 5.70 7.51
CA ALA A 30 25.29 7.01 7.45
C ALA A 30 26.10 7.94 6.54
N CYS A 31 25.44 8.50 5.52
CA CYS A 31 25.98 9.59 4.73
C CYS A 31 25.61 10.88 5.46
N GLU A 32 26.51 11.39 6.30
CA GLU A 32 26.44 12.76 6.81
C GLU A 32 26.81 13.73 5.67
N PRO A 33 26.00 14.76 5.38
CA PRO A 33 26.44 15.82 4.50
C PRO A 33 27.51 16.66 5.21
N SER A 34 28.77 16.48 4.79
CA SER A 34 29.84 17.42 5.07
C SER A 34 29.52 18.78 4.46
N ALA A 35 29.21 19.77 5.31
CA ALA A 35 29.20 21.17 4.91
C ALA A 35 30.66 21.66 4.75
N PRO A 36 31.02 22.31 3.64
CA PRO A 36 32.36 22.86 3.45
C PRO A 36 32.62 24.04 4.42
N PRO A 37 33.82 24.16 5.00
CA PRO A 37 34.17 25.30 5.83
C PRO A 37 34.52 26.49 4.92
N GLY A 38 33.67 27.51 4.90
CA GLY A 38 33.99 28.77 4.23
C GLY A 38 32.79 29.46 3.61
N PHE A 39 31.96 30.11 4.44
CA PHE A 39 31.23 31.29 4.02
C PHE A 39 31.18 32.29 5.17
N THR A 40 32.24 33.08 5.29
CA THR A 40 32.19 34.39 5.93
C THR A 40 31.43 35.34 5.00
N GLY A 41 30.10 35.29 5.08
CA GLY A 41 29.21 36.31 4.51
C GLY A 41 28.85 37.32 5.59
N THR A 42 29.16 38.58 5.31
CA THR A 42 28.86 39.80 6.07
C THR A 42 27.48 39.84 6.75
N PRO A 43 27.34 40.44 7.95
CA PRO A 43 26.03 40.71 8.53
C PRO A 43 25.27 41.70 7.66
N VAL A 44 24.13 41.28 7.12
CA VAL A 44 23.15 42.19 6.50
C VAL A 44 22.32 42.79 7.64
N PRO A 45 22.24 44.13 7.76
CA PRO A 45 21.43 44.79 8.78
C PRO A 45 19.94 44.68 8.47
N ASP A 46 19.15 44.71 9.55
CA ASP A 46 17.69 44.68 9.64
C ASP A 46 16.95 45.18 8.37
N GLY A 47 16.39 44.23 7.65
CA GLY A 47 15.32 44.48 6.68
C GLY A 47 14.07 43.79 7.20
N SER A 48 13.09 44.57 7.65
CA SER A 48 11.75 44.12 7.97
C SER A 48 11.16 43.32 6.80
N ALA A 49 11.29 42.00 6.86
CA ALA A 49 10.55 41.10 6.01
C ALA A 49 9.25 40.77 6.72
N ALA A 50 8.16 41.25 6.12
CA ALA A 50 6.79 40.97 6.49
C ALA A 50 6.63 39.51 6.91
N SER A 51 5.98 39.28 8.06
CA SER A 51 5.38 38.00 8.39
C SER A 51 4.43 37.63 7.25
N SER A 52 4.91 36.87 6.27
CA SER A 52 4.01 36.15 5.38
C SER A 52 3.12 35.30 6.29
N PRO A 53 1.79 35.35 6.15
CA PRO A 53 0.97 34.40 6.84
C PRO A 53 1.45 33.03 6.39
N ALA A 54 2.02 32.26 7.31
CA ALA A 54 2.16 30.84 7.12
C ALA A 54 0.73 30.35 6.88
N THR A 55 0.39 30.12 5.61
CA THR A 55 -0.79 29.35 5.26
C THR A 55 -0.61 28.05 6.00
N GLN A 56 -1.25 27.92 7.16
CA GLN A 56 -1.29 26.69 7.93
C GLN A 56 -1.85 25.66 6.95
N ARG A 57 -0.95 24.83 6.39
CA ARG A 57 -1.36 23.61 5.73
C ARG A 57 -2.19 22.90 6.80
N PRO A 58 -3.48 22.64 6.57
CA PRO A 58 -4.28 21.97 7.58
C PRO A 58 -3.52 20.68 7.91
N SER A 59 -3.05 20.58 9.16
CA SER A 59 -2.59 19.33 9.73
C SER A 59 -3.81 18.42 9.74
N ARG A 60 -4.07 17.79 8.60
CA ARG A 60 -5.05 16.72 8.49
C ARG A 60 -4.50 15.65 9.43
N VAL A 61 -5.16 15.50 10.57
CA VAL A 61 -4.85 14.43 11.51
C VAL A 61 -5.16 13.12 10.79
N ALA A 62 -4.23 12.16 10.81
CA ALA A 62 -4.51 10.81 10.34
C ALA A 62 -5.77 10.30 11.04
N GLY A 63 -6.82 10.06 10.26
CA GLY A 63 -8.13 9.65 10.72
C GLY A 63 -8.59 8.45 9.93
N ARG A 64 -9.71 7.82 10.35
CA ARG A 64 -10.28 6.71 9.60
C ARG A 64 -10.54 7.14 8.14
N PRO A 65 -10.13 6.35 7.13
CA PRO A 65 -10.45 6.63 5.75
C PRO A 65 -11.95 6.84 5.53
N THR A 66 -12.28 7.79 4.66
CA THR A 66 -13.66 8.08 4.28
C THR A 66 -14.05 7.19 3.11
N VAL A 67 -15.28 6.67 3.12
CA VAL A 67 -15.87 5.96 1.99
C VAL A 67 -17.06 6.76 1.49
N SER A 68 -17.10 7.02 0.19
CA SER A 68 -18.21 7.70 -0.49
C SER A 68 -18.68 6.88 -1.70
N LEU A 69 -19.99 6.93 -1.96
CA LEU A 69 -20.61 6.29 -3.11
C LEU A 69 -21.08 7.35 -4.10
N ASN A 70 -20.70 7.18 -5.37
CA ASN A 70 -21.19 7.99 -6.48
C ASN A 70 -21.78 7.06 -7.55
N GLY A 71 -23.09 6.84 -7.49
CA GLY A 71 -23.74 5.78 -8.27
C GLY A 71 -23.24 4.41 -7.83
N THR A 72 -22.66 3.64 -8.77
CA THR A 72 -22.04 2.34 -8.51
C THR A 72 -20.55 2.44 -8.18
N THR A 73 -19.95 3.62 -8.32
CA THR A 73 -18.52 3.83 -8.04
C THR A 73 -18.32 4.08 -6.55
N ILE A 74 -17.33 3.40 -5.98
CA ILE A 74 -16.89 3.60 -4.60
C ILE A 74 -15.61 4.40 -4.63
N GLU A 75 -15.56 5.48 -3.85
CA GLU A 75 -14.35 6.27 -3.62
C GLU A 75 -13.96 6.18 -2.15
N ILE A 76 -12.69 5.84 -1.90
CA ILE A 76 -12.13 5.69 -0.55
C ILE A 76 -10.92 6.61 -0.46
N SER A 77 -10.90 7.52 0.50
CA SER A 77 -9.79 8.47 0.64
C SER A 77 -9.29 8.55 2.08
N GLY A 78 -7.99 8.77 2.22
CA GLY A 78 -7.32 8.79 3.52
C GLY A 78 -5.99 9.53 3.52
N LEU A 79 -5.41 9.61 4.71
CA LEU A 79 -4.07 10.12 4.96
C LEU A 79 -3.33 9.12 5.84
N GLY A 80 -2.14 8.70 5.41
CA GLY A 80 -1.34 7.74 6.15
C GLY A 80 -1.95 6.34 6.14
N ASN A 81 -1.69 5.56 7.19
CA ASN A 81 -2.23 4.21 7.31
C ASN A 81 -3.69 4.22 7.80
N GLY A 82 -4.51 3.26 7.38
CA GLY A 82 -5.85 3.11 7.95
C GLY A 82 -6.73 2.04 7.30
N THR A 83 -7.80 1.69 7.99
CA THR A 83 -8.82 0.74 7.53
C THR A 83 -10.15 1.46 7.27
N SER A 84 -10.72 1.25 6.08
CA SER A 84 -11.95 1.90 5.65
C SER A 84 -13.18 1.48 6.47
N ALA A 85 -14.31 2.15 6.24
CA ALA A 85 -15.62 1.55 6.48
C ALA A 85 -15.88 0.39 5.52
N GLU A 86 -16.78 -0.51 5.90
CA GLU A 86 -17.27 -1.53 4.98
C GLU A 86 -18.09 -0.88 3.86
N PHE A 87 -18.00 -1.44 2.66
CA PHE A 87 -18.76 -1.04 1.48
C PHE A 87 -19.24 -2.28 0.73
N GLU A 88 -20.33 -2.14 -0.03
CA GLU A 88 -20.92 -3.22 -0.80
C GLU A 88 -20.36 -3.23 -2.22
N LEU A 89 -19.99 -4.41 -2.73
CA LEU A 89 -19.69 -4.65 -4.14
C LEU A 89 -20.64 -5.71 -4.71
N PRO A 90 -21.08 -5.57 -5.98
CA PRO A 90 -21.81 -6.63 -6.66
C PRO A 90 -20.91 -7.83 -6.95
N ALA A 91 -21.52 -8.99 -7.23
CA ALA A 91 -20.79 -10.13 -7.72
C ALA A 91 -20.24 -9.87 -9.13
N GLY A 92 -19.06 -10.41 -9.46
CA GLY A 92 -18.47 -10.28 -10.80
C GLY A 92 -17.05 -9.74 -10.79
N SER A 93 -16.84 -8.61 -11.46
CA SER A 93 -15.54 -7.96 -11.58
C SER A 93 -15.61 -6.47 -11.26
N ALA A 94 -14.49 -5.89 -10.87
CA ALA A 94 -14.37 -4.46 -10.65
C ALA A 94 -12.94 -4.00 -10.93
N GLN A 95 -12.79 -2.76 -11.40
CA GLN A 95 -11.49 -2.12 -11.53
C GLN A 95 -11.22 -1.27 -10.29
N MET A 96 -10.09 -1.50 -9.63
CA MET A 96 -9.56 -0.67 -8.55
C MET A 96 -8.46 0.23 -9.09
N THR A 97 -8.57 1.54 -8.90
CA THR A 97 -7.53 2.51 -9.21
C THR A 97 -7.01 3.12 -7.91
N VAL A 98 -5.70 3.05 -7.67
CA VAL A 98 -5.04 3.56 -6.46
C VAL A 98 -4.16 4.75 -6.84
N SER A 99 -4.37 5.89 -6.18
CA SER A 99 -3.54 7.07 -6.39
C SER A 99 -2.11 6.84 -5.88
N VAL A 100 -1.14 7.37 -6.60
CA VAL A 100 0.26 7.39 -6.17
C VAL A 100 0.47 8.48 -5.11
N CYS A 101 1.25 8.19 -4.07
CA CYS A 101 1.69 9.20 -3.11
C CYS A 101 2.58 10.25 -3.81
N GLU A 102 2.14 11.51 -3.91
CA GLU A 102 2.89 12.55 -4.63
C GLU A 102 4.29 12.82 -4.06
N SER A 103 4.46 12.65 -2.74
CA SER A 103 5.70 12.98 -2.03
C SER A 103 6.88 12.07 -2.38
N ASN A 104 6.62 10.82 -2.75
CA ASN A 104 7.66 9.81 -3.02
C ASN A 104 7.41 8.99 -4.29
N GLN A 105 6.30 9.23 -4.99
CA GLN A 105 5.91 8.51 -6.20
C GLN A 105 5.74 6.99 -5.99
N VAL A 106 5.38 6.57 -4.77
CA VAL A 106 5.13 5.17 -4.42
C VAL A 106 3.63 4.92 -4.26
N ILE A 107 3.16 3.76 -4.73
CA ILE A 107 1.77 3.35 -4.55
C ILE A 107 1.61 2.79 -3.13
N PRO A 108 0.58 3.22 -2.38
CA PRO A 108 0.22 2.60 -1.11
C PRO A 108 0.02 1.09 -1.24
N PHE A 109 0.38 0.32 -0.21
CA PHE A 109 -0.01 -1.08 -0.13
C PHE A 109 -1.47 -1.15 0.29
N VAL A 110 -2.32 -1.71 -0.56
CA VAL A 110 -3.75 -1.88 -0.27
C VAL A 110 -4.04 -3.34 -0.03
N THR A 111 -4.63 -3.69 1.10
CA THR A 111 -5.15 -5.04 1.36
C THR A 111 -6.66 -5.02 1.29
N LEU A 112 -7.26 -5.89 0.47
CA LEU A 112 -8.71 -6.06 0.36
C LEU A 112 -9.17 -7.21 1.25
N TYR A 113 -10.24 -6.97 2.02
CA TYR A 113 -10.91 -7.96 2.84
C TYR A 113 -12.38 -8.11 2.42
N ASP A 114 -12.93 -9.31 2.55
CA ASP A 114 -14.37 -9.53 2.49
C ASP A 114 -15.07 -9.23 3.85
N GLY A 115 -16.39 -9.37 3.89
CA GLY A 115 -17.21 -9.12 5.07
C GLY A 115 -17.01 -10.11 6.23
N ASP A 116 -16.27 -11.19 6.02
CA ASP A 116 -15.86 -12.15 7.04
C ASP A 116 -14.39 -11.91 7.49
N ALA A 117 -13.79 -10.79 7.06
CA ALA A 117 -12.40 -10.42 7.28
C ALA A 117 -11.37 -11.38 6.66
N ASN A 118 -11.74 -12.15 5.64
CA ASN A 118 -10.78 -12.91 4.87
C ASN A 118 -9.99 -11.98 3.96
N LYS A 119 -8.67 -12.10 4.00
CA LYS A 119 -7.79 -11.37 3.10
C LYS A 119 -7.87 -11.95 1.69
N LEU A 120 -8.30 -11.13 0.74
CA LEU A 120 -8.44 -11.53 -0.66
C LEU A 120 -7.17 -11.27 -1.47
N GLY A 121 -6.43 -10.21 -1.15
CA GLY A 121 -5.21 -9.86 -1.86
C GLY A 121 -4.50 -8.62 -1.32
N ILE A 122 -3.25 -8.45 -1.76
CA ILE A 122 -2.49 -7.21 -1.61
C ILE A 122 -2.35 -6.60 -3.00
N ILE A 123 -2.78 -5.36 -3.16
CA ILE A 123 -2.69 -4.57 -4.37
C ILE A 123 -1.53 -3.60 -4.20
N VAL A 124 -0.60 -3.65 -5.15
CA VAL A 124 0.61 -2.80 -5.24
C VAL A 124 0.75 -2.13 -6.60
N GLU A 125 -0.30 -2.22 -7.41
CA GLU A 125 -0.40 -1.67 -8.75
C GLU A 125 -1.39 -0.50 -8.76
N PRO A 126 -1.19 0.51 -9.62
CA PRO A 126 -2.03 1.70 -9.62
C PRO A 126 -3.42 1.41 -10.22
N VAL A 127 -3.52 0.36 -11.03
CA VAL A 127 -4.78 -0.15 -11.59
C VAL A 127 -4.75 -1.66 -11.42
N TYR A 128 -5.79 -2.20 -10.77
CA TYR A 128 -5.92 -3.61 -10.46
C TYR A 128 -7.31 -4.11 -10.83
N GLU A 129 -7.37 -5.22 -11.58
CA GLU A 129 -8.63 -5.86 -11.94
C GLU A 129 -8.99 -6.94 -10.91
N MET A 130 -10.04 -6.68 -10.15
CA MET A 130 -10.65 -7.66 -9.26
C MET A 130 -11.57 -8.57 -10.08
N ARG A 131 -11.39 -9.88 -9.96
CA ARG A 131 -12.18 -10.88 -10.69
C ARG A 131 -12.81 -11.88 -9.72
N ASN A 132 -13.94 -12.45 -10.13
CA ASN A 132 -14.68 -13.47 -9.37
C ASN A 132 -15.08 -12.99 -7.97
N LEU A 133 -15.45 -11.71 -7.84
CA LEU A 133 -15.96 -11.15 -6.59
C LEU A 133 -17.28 -11.85 -6.23
N ALA A 134 -17.38 -12.26 -4.96
CA ALA A 134 -18.67 -12.58 -4.37
C ALA A 134 -19.44 -11.26 -4.14
N GLY A 135 -20.75 -11.23 -4.35
CA GLY A 135 -21.53 -10.05 -3.95
C GLY A 135 -21.53 -9.93 -2.43
N GLY A 136 -21.30 -8.73 -1.89
CA GLY A 136 -21.40 -8.48 -0.45
C GLY A 136 -20.50 -7.36 0.06
N ARG A 137 -20.22 -7.40 1.37
CA ARG A 137 -19.42 -6.41 2.08
C ARG A 137 -17.93 -6.63 1.90
N TYR A 138 -17.20 -5.52 1.80
CA TYR A 138 -15.75 -5.46 1.64
C TYR A 138 -15.19 -4.32 2.47
N SER A 139 -13.91 -4.41 2.82
CA SER A 139 -13.15 -3.29 3.39
C SER A 139 -11.73 -3.28 2.85
N VAL A 140 -11.08 -2.12 2.91
CA VAL A 140 -9.66 -1.99 2.55
C VAL A 140 -8.84 -1.51 3.75
N GLU A 141 -7.64 -2.06 3.88
CA GLU A 141 -6.59 -1.56 4.74
C GLU A 141 -5.49 -0.99 3.86
N VAL A 142 -5.03 0.21 4.17
CA VAL A 142 -4.00 0.90 3.41
C VAL A 142 -2.80 1.17 4.31
N ALA A 143 -1.62 0.83 3.80
CA ALA A 143 -0.34 1.14 4.42
C ALA A 143 0.52 1.99 3.47
N THR A 144 1.03 3.09 3.98
CA THR A 144 1.87 4.07 3.29
C THR A 144 3.19 4.27 4.02
N ASN A 145 4.26 4.58 3.29
CA ASN A 145 5.54 4.98 3.88
C ASN A 145 6.29 5.95 2.94
N PRO A 146 6.43 7.25 3.29
CA PRO A 146 5.89 7.91 4.48
C PRO A 146 4.35 8.09 4.39
N ASP A 147 3.73 8.62 5.44
CA ASP A 147 2.32 9.00 5.42
C ASP A 147 2.04 9.97 4.27
N CYS A 148 1.07 9.63 3.43
CA CYS A 148 0.70 10.41 2.25
C CYS A 148 -0.83 10.47 2.10
N LEU A 149 -1.32 11.45 1.33
CA LEU A 149 -2.72 11.45 0.90
C LEU A 149 -2.91 10.41 -0.19
N TRP A 150 -4.01 9.67 -0.11
CA TRP A 150 -4.35 8.67 -1.10
C TRP A 150 -5.85 8.59 -1.33
N THR A 151 -6.21 8.13 -2.53
CA THR A 151 -7.56 7.82 -2.97
C THR A 151 -7.54 6.48 -3.69
N ILE A 152 -8.57 5.67 -3.44
CA ILE A 152 -8.87 4.43 -4.15
C ILE A 152 -10.24 4.61 -4.78
N VAL A 153 -10.34 4.35 -6.08
CA VAL A 153 -11.62 4.34 -6.81
C VAL A 153 -11.90 2.91 -7.24
N ILE A 154 -13.10 2.41 -6.97
CA ILE A 154 -13.54 1.08 -7.37
C ILE A 154 -14.76 1.23 -8.29
N GLU A 155 -14.64 0.70 -9.50
CA GLU A 155 -15.66 0.71 -10.53
C GLU A 155 -16.09 -0.72 -10.86
N PRO A 156 -17.27 -1.16 -10.40
CA PRO A 156 -17.84 -2.44 -10.82
C PRO A 156 -18.07 -2.50 -12.33
N ALA A 157 -17.82 -3.66 -12.93
CA ALA A 157 -17.96 -3.92 -14.37
C ALA A 157 -19.13 -4.86 -14.68
#